data_AF-A0A9X1F7E8-F1
#
_entry.id   AF-A0A9X1F7E8-F1
#
_cell.length_a   1.000
_cell.length_b   1.000
_cell.length_c   1.000
_cell.angle_alpha   90.00
_cell.angle_beta   90.00
_cell.angle_gamma   90.00
#
_symmetry.space_group_name_H-M   'P 1'
#
loop_
_entity.id
_entity.type
_entity.pdbx_description
1 polymer ?
#
loop_
_entity_poly.entity_id
_entity_poly.type
_entity_poly.pdbx_seq_one_letter_code
_entity_poly.pdbx_strand_id
1 'polypeptide(L)'
;MKSIVIFILLLSFAIRPIYFVGNVLYYQLNIDYIIETYCVNKDKPELQCNGKCHLAKQLTTTTTADDEGKAILSLYDSFFPVFSEKFSTVNLNAKIFYTDRENMVSYVPNYTFNFVYLHFKPPIA
;
A
#
# COMPACT_ATOMS: atom_id res chain seq x y z
N MET A 1 4.25 -20.88 -25.69
CA MET A 1 3.53 -21.51 -24.56
C MET A 1 3.99 -20.98 -23.21
N LYS A 2 5.29 -20.97 -22.87
CA LYS A 2 5.79 -20.44 -21.58
C LYS A 2 5.34 -19.00 -21.28
N SER A 3 5.39 -18.09 -22.26
CA SER A 3 4.93 -16.71 -22.09
C SER A 3 3.44 -16.59 -21.79
N ILE A 4 2.60 -17.46 -22.38
CA ILE A 4 1.15 -17.48 -22.12
C ILE A 4 0.87 -17.89 -20.67
N VAL A 5 1.59 -18.90 -20.17
CA VAL A 5 1.47 -19.34 -18.77
C VAL A 5 1.87 -18.23 -17.80
N ILE A 6 2.92 -17.47 -18.12
CA ILE A 6 3.35 -16.30 -17.31
C ILE A 6 2.26 -15.23 -17.28
N PHE A 7 1.65 -14.90 -18.42
CA PHE A 7 0.55 -13.92 -18.46
C PHE A 7 -0.66 -14.38 -17.65
N ILE A 8 -1.05 -15.65 -17.76
CA ILE A 8 -2.17 -16.21 -16.97
C ILE A 8 -1.88 -16.12 -15.47
N LEU A 9 -0.65 -16.43 -15.06
CA LEU A 9 -0.25 -16.41 -13.65
C LEU A 9 -0.21 -14.97 -13.09
N LEU A 10 0.29 -14.02 -13.88
CA LEU A 10 0.26 -12.59 -13.54
C LEU A 10 -1.18 -12.07 -13.43
N LEU A 11 -2.06 -12.44 -14.36
CA LEU A 11 -3.46 -12.03 -14.34
C LEU A 11 -4.16 -12.60 -13.11
N SER A 12 -3.92 -13.86 -12.77
CA SER A 12 -4.47 -14.52 -11.58
C SER A 12 -4.12 -13.76 -10.29
N PHE A 13 -2.87 -13.29 -10.18
CA PHE A 13 -2.44 -12.47 -9.05
C PHE A 13 -3.07 -11.08 -9.01
N ALA A 14 -3.37 -10.50 -10.18
CA ALA A 14 -3.92 -9.15 -10.30
C ALA A 14 -5.44 -9.05 -10.02
N ILE A 15 -6.19 -10.17 -10.07
CA ILE A 15 -7.66 -10.14 -9.89
C ILE A 15 -8.07 -9.53 -8.55
N ARG A 16 -7.40 -9.91 -7.45
CA ARG A 16 -7.69 -9.44 -6.09
C ARG A 16 -7.54 -7.91 -5.94
N PRO A 17 -6.39 -7.29 -6.26
CA PRO A 17 -6.24 -5.84 -6.15
C PRO A 17 -7.12 -5.09 -7.16
N ILE A 18 -7.32 -5.62 -8.38
CA ILE A 18 -8.23 -5.00 -9.37
C ILE A 18 -9.66 -4.94 -8.84
N TYR A 19 -10.14 -6.02 -8.21
CA TYR A 19 -11.48 -6.03 -7.61
C TYR A 19 -11.61 -4.97 -6.49
N PHE A 20 -10.62 -4.87 -5.61
CA PHE A 20 -10.61 -3.87 -4.54
C PHE A 20 -10.62 -2.44 -5.09
N VAL A 21 -9.69 -2.13 -6.00
CA VAL A 21 -9.57 -0.80 -6.63
C VAL A 21 -10.83 -0.48 -7.42
N GLY A 22 -11.41 -1.44 -8.14
CA GLY A 22 -12.64 -1.27 -8.90
C GLY A 22 -13.83 -0.87 -8.01
N ASN A 23 -14.00 -1.52 -6.85
CA ASN A 23 -15.07 -1.16 -5.91
C ASN A 23 -14.88 0.25 -5.31
N VAL A 24 -13.63 0.59 -4.95
CA VAL A 24 -13.32 1.93 -4.43
C VAL A 24 -13.56 3.01 -5.49
N LEU A 25 -13.15 2.75 -6.74
CA LEU A 25 -13.37 3.66 -7.86
C LEU A 25 -14.87 3.83 -8.15
N TYR A 26 -15.63 2.74 -8.19
CA TYR A 26 -17.08 2.77 -8.36
C TYR A 26 -17.74 3.63 -7.27
N TYR A 27 -17.33 3.45 -6.01
CA TYR A 27 -17.81 4.26 -4.90
C TYR A 27 -17.50 5.75 -5.07
N GLN A 28 -16.27 6.10 -5.44
CA GLN A 28 -15.86 7.50 -5.61
C GLN A 28 -16.62 8.18 -6.77
N LEU A 29 -16.84 7.46 -7.87
CA LEU A 29 -17.53 8.01 -9.04
C LEU A 29 -19.05 8.11 -8.86
N ASN A 30 -19.64 7.37 -7.91
CA ASN A 30 -21.09 7.27 -7.75
C ASN A 30 -21.55 7.55 -6.31
N ILE A 31 -20.83 8.38 -5.57
CA ILE A 31 -21.09 8.57 -4.13
C ILE A 31 -22.51 9.08 -3.86
N ASP A 32 -23.04 10.00 -4.68
CA ASP A 32 -24.38 10.57 -4.52
C ASP A 32 -25.47 9.50 -4.68
N TYR A 33 -25.38 8.71 -5.75
CA TYR A 33 -26.28 7.57 -5.99
C TYR A 33 -26.21 6.55 -4.84
N ILE A 34 -25.01 6.29 -4.32
CA ILE A 34 -24.82 5.32 -3.25
C ILE A 34 -25.43 5.80 -1.94
N ILE A 35 -25.27 7.08 -1.61
CA ILE A 35 -25.87 7.70 -0.43
C ILE A 35 -27.40 7.65 -0.54
N GLU A 36 -27.94 8.02 -1.70
CA GLU A 36 -29.39 8.03 -1.94
C GLU A 36 -29.99 6.62 -1.93
N THR A 37 -29.31 5.61 -2.45
CA THR A 37 -29.90 4.28 -2.63
C THR A 37 -29.60 3.35 -1.45
N TYR A 38 -28.37 3.33 -0.96
CA TYR A 38 -27.87 2.27 -0.07
C TYR A 38 -27.58 2.71 1.36
N CYS A 39 -27.57 4.01 1.67
CA CYS A 39 -27.33 4.42 3.04
C CYS A 39 -28.53 4.07 3.93
N VAL A 40 -28.27 3.31 5.00
CA VAL A 40 -29.29 2.85 5.96
C VAL A 40 -29.66 3.90 7.01
N ASN A 41 -28.77 4.86 7.27
CA ASN A 41 -28.91 5.87 8.32
C ASN A 41 -29.08 7.28 7.70
N LYS A 42 -30.05 7.45 6.80
CA LYS A 42 -30.32 8.75 6.16
C LYS A 42 -30.80 9.80 7.17
N ASP A 43 -31.56 9.37 8.18
CA ASP A 43 -32.16 10.25 9.18
C ASP A 43 -31.21 10.60 10.34
N LYS A 44 -29.98 10.05 10.34
CA LYS A 44 -28.97 10.23 11.39
C LYS A 44 -27.64 10.71 10.80
N PRO A 45 -27.56 11.97 10.33
CA PRO A 45 -26.37 12.51 9.70
C PRO A 45 -25.14 12.53 10.63
N GLU A 46 -25.35 12.52 11.95
CA GLU A 46 -24.29 12.44 12.96
C GLU A 46 -23.47 11.14 12.87
N LEU A 47 -24.02 10.07 12.29
CA LEU A 47 -23.35 8.78 12.13
C LEU A 47 -22.45 8.72 10.88
N GLN A 48 -22.40 9.77 10.06
CA GLN A 48 -21.43 9.93 8.98
C GLN A 48 -21.36 8.75 7.97
N CYS A 49 -22.50 8.10 7.72
CA CYS A 49 -22.63 6.97 6.80
C CYS A 49 -21.98 7.25 5.45
N ASN A 50 -22.42 8.29 4.72
CA ASN A 50 -21.83 8.76 3.47
C ASN A 50 -21.49 7.63 2.47
N GLY A 51 -22.31 6.56 2.40
CA GLY A 51 -22.06 5.38 1.58
C GLY A 51 -20.96 4.43 2.07
N LYS A 52 -20.24 4.75 3.15
CA LYS A 52 -19.15 3.96 3.73
C LYS A 52 -19.60 2.59 4.23
N CYS A 53 -20.81 2.48 4.78
CA CYS A 53 -21.35 1.20 5.25
C CYS A 53 -21.58 0.23 4.07
N HIS A 54 -22.02 0.75 2.92
CA HIS A 54 -22.19 -0.03 1.70
C HIS A 54 -20.83 -0.47 1.15
N LEU A 55 -19.86 0.47 1.05
CA LEU A 55 -18.50 0.15 0.62
C LEU A 55 -17.86 -0.91 1.52
N ALA A 56 -17.97 -0.77 2.85
CA ALA A 56 -17.44 -1.73 3.80
C ALA A 56 -18.02 -3.13 3.54
N LYS A 57 -19.34 -3.25 3.31
CA LYS A 57 -19.98 -4.52 3.00
C LYS A 57 -19.46 -5.16 1.70
N GLN A 58 -19.26 -4.36 0.66
CA GLN A 58 -18.72 -4.86 -0.62
C GLN A 58 -17.28 -5.38 -0.47
N LEU A 59 -16.46 -4.70 0.35
CA LEU A 59 -15.08 -5.09 0.61
C LEU A 59 -14.96 -6.28 1.56
N THR A 60 -15.89 -6.45 2.51
CA THR A 60 -15.88 -7.57 3.46
C THR A 60 -16.42 -8.87 2.89
N THR A 61 -17.36 -8.86 1.94
CA THR A 61 -17.93 -10.09 1.34
C THR A 61 -16.88 -11.00 0.65
N THR A 62 -15.68 -10.50 0.39
CA THR A 62 -14.54 -11.29 -0.14
C THR A 62 -13.68 -11.99 0.92
N THR A 63 -14.00 -11.81 2.20
CA THR A 63 -13.34 -12.40 3.37
C THR A 63 -14.39 -13.16 4.18
N THR A 64 -14.20 -14.47 4.36
CA THR A 64 -15.13 -15.34 5.09
C THR A 64 -15.39 -14.84 6.52
N ALA A 65 -16.65 -14.98 6.95
CA ALA A 65 -17.35 -14.20 7.97
C ALA A 65 -16.97 -14.41 9.44
N ASP A 66 -15.81 -14.98 9.78
CA ASP A 66 -15.50 -15.35 11.17
C ASP A 66 -14.43 -14.48 11.86
N ASP A 67 -13.82 -13.52 11.14
CA ASP A 67 -12.70 -12.69 11.65
C ASP A 67 -12.84 -11.21 11.20
N GLU A 68 -14.07 -10.69 11.25
CA GLU A 68 -14.55 -9.48 10.57
C GLU A 68 -13.75 -8.19 10.85
N GLY A 69 -13.00 -8.10 11.94
CA GLY A 69 -12.11 -6.96 12.23
C GLY A 69 -10.65 -7.20 11.86
N LYS A 70 -10.15 -8.43 12.01
CA LYS A 70 -8.70 -8.73 11.98
C LYS A 70 -8.11 -8.67 10.58
N ALA A 71 -8.82 -9.13 9.56
CA ALA A 71 -8.29 -9.19 8.20
C ALA A 71 -8.12 -7.78 7.60
N ILE A 72 -9.09 -6.88 7.81
CA ILE A 72 -9.02 -5.50 7.33
C ILE A 72 -7.97 -4.70 8.12
N LEU A 73 -7.90 -4.87 9.45
CA LEU A 73 -6.84 -4.27 10.27
C LEU A 73 -5.46 -4.77 9.85
N SER A 74 -5.29 -6.07 9.61
CA SER A 74 -4.02 -6.66 9.17
C SER A 74 -3.59 -6.18 7.78
N LEU A 75 -4.53 -5.96 6.86
CA LEU A 75 -4.23 -5.40 5.55
C LEU A 75 -3.90 -3.91 5.64
N TYR A 76 -4.65 -3.15 6.43
CA TYR A 76 -4.35 -1.74 6.69
C TYR A 76 -2.95 -1.59 7.31
N ASP A 77 -2.62 -2.38 8.34
CA ASP A 77 -1.30 -2.41 8.97
C ASP A 77 -0.18 -2.83 8.01
N SER A 78 -0.48 -3.72 7.05
CA SER A 78 0.50 -4.15 6.04
C SER A 78 0.82 -3.06 5.01
N PHE A 79 -0.11 -2.13 4.78
CA PHE A 79 0.06 -1.02 3.84
C PHE A 79 0.28 0.33 4.53
N PHE A 80 0.19 0.39 5.86
CA PHE A 80 0.48 1.59 6.61
C PHE A 80 2.00 1.76 6.71
N PRO A 81 2.58 2.87 6.21
CA PRO A 81 4.00 3.09 6.35
C PRO A 81 4.33 3.32 7.83
N VAL A 82 4.88 2.28 8.48
CA VAL A 82 5.32 2.30 9.90
C VAL A 82 6.43 3.34 10.11
N PHE A 83 7.15 3.70 9.04
CA PHE A 83 8.19 4.71 9.04
C PHE A 83 8.08 5.54 7.76
N SER A 84 7.94 6.85 7.92
CA SER A 84 7.97 7.83 6.84
C SER A 84 8.98 8.90 7.21
N GLU A 85 10.17 8.83 6.62
CA GLU A 85 11.16 9.89 6.74
C GLU A 85 11.00 10.88 5.60
N LYS A 86 11.10 12.17 5.91
CA LYS A 86 11.13 13.21 4.87
C LYS A 86 12.42 13.06 4.10
N PHE A 87 12.35 12.64 2.84
CA PHE A 87 13.50 12.64 1.95
C PHE A 87 14.06 14.05 1.82
N SER A 88 15.31 14.23 2.23
CA SER A 88 16.06 15.45 1.91
C SER A 88 16.44 15.44 0.43
N THR A 89 16.33 16.59 -0.23
CA THR A 89 16.67 16.75 -1.64
C THR A 89 18.11 16.30 -1.90
N VAL A 90 18.30 15.22 -2.65
CA VAL A 90 19.63 14.77 -3.07
C VAL A 90 20.06 15.66 -4.25
N ASN A 91 21.03 16.54 -4.02
CA ASN A 91 21.70 17.25 -5.10
C ASN A 91 22.66 16.29 -5.80
N LEU A 92 22.17 15.60 -6.83
CA LEU A 92 23.00 14.80 -7.71
C LEU A 92 23.79 15.75 -8.61
N ASN A 93 24.97 16.14 -8.16
CA ASN A 93 25.91 16.86 -8.99
C ASN A 93 26.53 15.84 -9.96
N ALA A 94 25.84 15.61 -11.07
CA ALA A 94 26.26 14.70 -12.12
C ALA A 94 27.47 15.28 -12.86
N LYS A 95 28.65 15.23 -12.22
CA LYS A 95 29.89 15.19 -12.98
C LYS A 95 29.91 13.85 -13.68
N ILE A 96 29.58 13.87 -14.97
CA ILE A 96 29.76 12.76 -15.89
C ILE A 96 31.25 12.39 -15.82
N PHE A 97 31.55 11.31 -15.11
CA PHE A 97 32.91 10.78 -15.03
C PHE A 97 33.23 10.12 -16.36
N TYR A 98 34.02 10.80 -17.19
CA TYR A 98 34.74 10.15 -18.28
C TYR A 98 35.80 9.26 -17.62
N THR A 99 35.54 7.97 -17.56
CA THR A 99 36.52 6.95 -17.17
C THR A 99 37.29 6.56 -18.42
N ASP A 100 38.50 7.05 -18.56
CA ASP A 100 39.48 6.40 -19.44
C ASP A 100 39.76 5.00 -18.87
N ARG A 101 39.85 4.00 -19.76
CA ARG A 101 39.92 2.59 -19.35
C ARG A 101 41.35 2.24 -18.93
N GLU A 102 41.65 2.42 -17.65
CA GLU A 102 42.63 1.57 -16.98
C GLU A 102 41.92 0.74 -15.90
N ASN A 103 41.90 -0.58 -16.13
CA ASN A 103 41.36 -1.57 -15.20
C ASN A 103 42.20 -1.60 -13.92
N MET A 104 41.92 -0.70 -12.98
CA MET A 104 42.19 -0.94 -11.56
C MET A 104 40.88 -1.37 -10.90
N VAL A 105 40.70 -2.67 -10.74
CA VAL A 105 39.66 -3.23 -9.87
C VAL A 105 40.08 -2.93 -8.43
N SER A 106 39.78 -1.72 -7.99
CA SER A 106 39.93 -1.30 -6.60
C SER A 106 38.63 -1.64 -5.88
N TYR A 107 38.71 -2.41 -4.79
CA TYR A 107 37.56 -2.64 -3.93
C TYR A 107 37.15 -1.32 -3.28
N VAL A 108 36.01 -0.77 -3.72
CA VAL A 108 35.38 0.38 -3.08
C VAL A 108 34.26 -0.17 -2.18
N PRO A 109 34.41 -0.12 -0.84
CA PRO A 109 33.31 -0.48 0.04
C PRO A 109 32.18 0.55 -0.15
N ASN A 110 31.11 0.13 -0.82
CA ASN A 110 29.90 0.95 -1.03
C ASN A 110 28.94 0.92 0.17
N TYR A 111 29.42 0.55 1.36
CA TYR A 111 28.63 0.60 2.58
C TYR A 111 29.07 1.78 3.43
N THR A 112 28.11 2.52 3.96
CA THR A 112 28.30 3.51 5.01
C THR A 112 27.60 3.01 6.25
N PHE A 113 28.30 2.95 7.38
CA PHE A 113 27.69 2.64 8.66
C PHE A 113 27.36 3.96 9.36
N ASN A 114 26.11 4.14 9.75
CA ASN A 114 25.72 5.18 10.70
C ASN A 114 25.69 4.54 12.08
N PHE A 115 26.66 4.91 12.93
CA PHE A 115 26.71 4.39 14.30
C PHE A 115 25.61 5.07 15.12
N VAL A 116 24.47 4.39 15.28
CA VAL A 116 23.38 4.87 16.12
C VAL A 116 23.67 4.48 17.57
N TYR A 117 24.17 5.44 18.35
CA TYR A 117 24.48 5.25 19.78
C TYR A 117 23.23 4.99 20.64
N LEU A 118 22.05 5.36 20.14
CA LEU A 118 20.77 5.14 20.82
C LEU A 118 20.17 3.79 20.42
N HIS A 119 20.65 2.73 21.07
CA HIS A 119 19.93 1.46 21.08
C HIS A 119 18.64 1.67 21.86
N PHE A 120 17.51 1.78 21.16
CA PHE A 120 16.19 1.63 21.77
C PHE A 120 16.15 0.23 22.40
N LYS A 121 16.32 0.15 23.72
CA LYS A 121 16.08 -1.09 24.44
C LYS A 121 14.57 -1.31 24.47
N PRO A 122 14.08 -2.51 24.12
CA PRO A 122 12.66 -2.80 24.30
C PRO A 122 12.27 -2.63 25.78
N PRO A 123 11.02 -2.26 26.08
CA PRO A 123 10.55 -2.16 27.44
C PRO A 123 10.77 -3.50 28.14
N ILE A 124 11.39 -3.45 29.32
CA ILE A 124 11.54 -4.61 30.19
C ILE A 124 10.20 -4.77 30.91
N ALA A 125 9.58 -5.94 30.75
CA ALA A 125 8.33 -6.31 31.44
C ALA A 125 8.56 -6.55 32.93
#